data_AF-A0A835NY30-F1
#
_entry.id   AF-A0A835NY30-F1
#
_cell.length_a   1.000
_cell.length_b   1.000
_cell.length_c   1.000
_cell.angle_alpha   90.00
_cell.angle_beta   90.00
_cell.angle_gamma   90.00
#
_symmetry.space_group_name_H-M   'P 1'
#
loop_
_entity.id
_entity.type
_entity.pdbx_description
1 polymer ?
#
loop_
_entity_poly.entity_id
_entity_poly.type
_entity_poly.pdbx_seq_one_letter_code
_entity_poly.pdbx_strand_id
1 'polypeptide(L)'
;MILERKQIERVLTAVEWFGRGFAFRRKQKIERQYRKLLKKRRQVPSQQDDQFTDTYPEHLKHLYLAEEEKLKKRRRTPDDSVSSEEKLNKAAESVVTQEKFKNKTSNQKAKEEYEKIKAERARKKEEAEKRKQQREEAQRLYKKKKMEAYKILSKKTKKGQPNLNLQVEFLLQKIQQNT
;
A
#
# COMPACT_ATOMS: atom_id res chain seq x y z
N MET A 1 13.06 20.55 -44.11
CA MET A 1 13.27 19.11 -44.37
C MET A 1 12.92 18.16 -43.21
N ILE A 2 13.36 18.36 -41.96
CA ILE A 2 13.06 17.41 -40.86
C ILE A 2 11.58 17.44 -40.44
N LEU A 3 10.98 18.63 -40.41
CA LEU A 3 9.59 18.81 -39.98
C LEU A 3 8.60 18.21 -40.98
N GLU A 4 8.86 18.39 -42.28
CA GLU A 4 8.05 17.81 -43.36
C GLU A 4 8.13 16.29 -43.39
N ARG A 5 9.32 15.69 -43.17
CA ARG A 5 9.44 14.23 -43.03
C ARG A 5 8.62 13.69 -41.86
N LYS A 6 8.61 14.37 -40.71
CA LYS A 6 7.77 13.96 -39.55
C LYS A 6 6.28 14.07 -39.84
N GLN A 7 5.87 15.05 -40.66
CA GLN A 7 4.47 15.25 -41.02
C GLN A 7 4.01 14.21 -42.05
N ILE A 8 4.87 13.88 -43.01
CA ILE A 8 4.66 12.82 -43.99
C ILE A 8 4.63 11.45 -43.32
N GLU A 9 5.52 11.14 -42.38
CA GLU A 9 5.46 9.90 -41.58
C GLU A 9 4.19 9.79 -40.73
N ARG A 10 3.71 10.92 -40.17
CA ARG A 10 2.43 10.94 -39.42
C ARG A 10 1.22 10.65 -40.31
N VAL A 11 1.21 11.14 -41.54
CA VAL A 11 0.14 10.87 -42.51
C VAL A 11 0.21 9.44 -43.04
N LEU A 12 1.41 8.94 -43.37
CA LEU A 12 1.64 7.54 -43.79
C LEU A 12 1.23 6.55 -42.69
N THR A 13 1.60 6.82 -41.44
CA THR A 13 1.16 6.00 -40.31
C THR A 13 -0.34 6.10 -40.06
N ALA A 14 -0.99 7.25 -40.28
CA ALA A 14 -2.45 7.34 -40.18
C ALA A 14 -3.16 6.48 -41.23
N VAL A 15 -2.69 6.50 -42.49
CA VAL A 15 -3.26 5.70 -43.60
C VAL A 15 -3.12 4.20 -43.36
N GLU A 16 -1.97 3.74 -42.82
CA GLU A 16 -1.79 2.34 -42.42
C GLU A 16 -2.73 1.86 -41.30
N TRP A 17 -3.28 2.76 -40.49
CA TRP A 17 -4.16 2.41 -39.36
C TRP A 17 -5.64 2.32 -39.76
N PHE A 18 -6.06 3.02 -40.80
CA PHE A 18 -7.44 2.98 -41.30
C PHE A 18 -7.79 1.67 -42.03
N GLY A 19 -6.81 0.85 -42.44
CA GLY A 19 -7.02 -0.44 -43.10
C GLY A 19 -6.84 -1.69 -42.23
N ARG A 20 -6.44 -1.57 -40.96
CA ARG A 20 -6.14 -2.74 -40.12
C ARG A 20 -7.37 -3.14 -39.29
N GLY A 21 -8.01 -4.24 -39.71
CA GLY A 21 -9.23 -4.79 -39.11
C GLY A 21 -9.10 -5.23 -37.63
N PHE A 22 -10.20 -5.74 -37.08
CA PHE A 22 -10.34 -6.11 -35.66
C PHE A 22 -9.21 -7.02 -35.12
N ALA A 23 -8.75 -7.98 -35.93
CA ALA A 23 -7.68 -8.91 -35.54
C ALA A 23 -6.35 -8.20 -35.21
N PHE A 24 -5.98 -7.18 -35.99
CA PHE A 24 -4.78 -6.40 -35.74
C PHE A 24 -4.89 -5.54 -34.48
N ARG A 25 -6.05 -4.91 -34.27
CA ARG A 25 -6.34 -4.14 -33.04
C ARG A 25 -6.26 -5.03 -31.79
N ARG A 26 -6.79 -6.26 -31.89
CA ARG A 26 -6.71 -7.26 -30.81
C ARG A 26 -5.27 -7.71 -30.55
N LYS A 27 -4.49 -7.99 -31.60
CA LYS A 27 -3.06 -8.34 -31.50
C LYS A 27 -2.25 -7.24 -30.80
N GLN A 28 -2.41 -5.98 -31.22
CA GLN A 28 -1.75 -4.85 -30.59
C GLN A 28 -2.17 -4.67 -29.12
N LYS A 29 -3.45 -4.89 -28.80
CA LYS A 29 -3.94 -4.81 -27.41
C LYS A 29 -3.27 -5.88 -26.54
N ILE A 30 -3.18 -7.13 -27.01
CA ILE A 30 -2.51 -8.22 -26.30
C ILE A 30 -1.02 -7.90 -26.10
N GLU A 31 -0.35 -7.42 -27.15
CA GLU A 31 1.07 -7.05 -27.10
C GLU A 31 1.35 -5.92 -26.09
N ARG A 32 0.50 -4.88 -26.06
CA ARG A 32 0.58 -3.81 -25.06
C ARG A 32 0.41 -4.34 -23.64
N GLN A 33 -0.54 -5.24 -23.40
CA GLN A 33 -0.73 -5.87 -22.08
C GLN A 33 0.50 -6.70 -21.68
N TYR A 34 1.07 -7.48 -22.61
CA TYR A 34 2.28 -8.27 -22.37
C TYR A 34 3.49 -7.38 -22.02
N ARG A 35 3.75 -6.33 -22.80
CA ARG A 35 4.81 -5.35 -22.50
C ARG A 35 4.62 -4.67 -21.13
N LYS A 36 3.36 -4.44 -20.73
CA LYS A 36 3.03 -3.89 -19.41
C LYS A 36 3.39 -4.86 -18.28
N LEU A 37 3.14 -6.16 -18.46
CA LEU A 37 3.54 -7.20 -17.50
C LEU A 37 5.06 -7.34 -17.39
N LEU A 38 5.78 -7.29 -18.52
CA LEU A 38 7.24 -7.29 -18.52
C LEU A 38 7.84 -6.08 -17.80
N LYS A 39 7.26 -4.88 -17.98
CA LYS A 39 7.67 -3.67 -17.23
C LYS A 39 7.42 -3.82 -15.74
N LYS A 40 6.28 -4.39 -15.33
CA LYS A 40 6.00 -4.67 -13.92
C LYS A 40 6.99 -5.66 -13.31
N ARG A 41 7.39 -6.70 -14.04
CA ARG A 41 8.40 -7.66 -13.56
C ARG A 41 9.79 -7.04 -13.43
N ARG A 42 10.18 -6.14 -14.35
CA ARG A 42 11.44 -5.36 -14.25
C ARG A 42 11.42 -4.31 -13.14
N GLN A 43 10.24 -3.86 -12.73
CA GLN A 43 10.04 -2.87 -11.65
C GLN A 43 9.86 -3.52 -10.27
N VAL A 44 9.81 -4.85 -10.19
CA VAL A 44 10.15 -5.52 -8.93
C VAL A 44 11.60 -5.13 -8.68
N PRO A 45 11.94 -4.42 -7.59
CA PRO A 45 13.33 -4.28 -7.23
C PRO A 45 13.86 -5.71 -7.23
N SER A 46 14.85 -6.01 -8.09
CA SER A 46 15.68 -7.17 -7.82
C SER A 46 15.96 -7.11 -6.33
N GLN A 47 15.89 -8.24 -5.62
CA GLN A 47 16.60 -8.31 -4.35
C GLN A 47 18.04 -8.01 -4.74
N GLN A 48 18.39 -6.73 -4.75
CA GLN A 48 19.75 -6.27 -4.73
C GLN A 48 20.20 -6.91 -3.45
N ASP A 49 21.02 -7.94 -3.60
CA ASP A 49 21.73 -8.55 -2.51
C ASP A 49 22.12 -7.40 -1.56
N ASP A 50 21.78 -7.54 -0.28
CA ASP A 50 22.19 -6.63 0.80
C ASP A 50 23.71 -6.69 0.96
N GLN A 51 24.44 -6.45 -0.13
CA GLN A 51 25.86 -6.34 -0.20
C GLN A 51 26.14 -4.91 0.23
N PHE A 52 26.25 -4.75 1.55
CA PHE A 52 26.72 -3.53 2.20
C PHE A 52 28.11 -3.21 1.64
N THR A 53 28.14 -2.42 0.57
CA THR A 53 29.36 -1.78 0.11
C THR A 53 29.53 -0.56 1.00
N ASP A 54 30.63 -0.52 1.77
CA ASP A 54 31.03 0.64 2.59
C ASP A 54 31.30 1.91 1.75
N THR A 55 31.06 1.85 0.44
CA THR A 55 31.10 2.99 -0.46
C THR A 55 29.78 3.75 -0.37
N TYR A 56 29.80 4.81 0.43
CA TYR A 56 28.67 5.70 0.62
C TYR A 56 28.12 6.25 -0.71
N PRO A 57 26.80 6.18 -0.95
CA PRO A 57 26.16 6.81 -2.09
C PRO A 57 26.47 8.30 -2.16
N GLU A 58 26.99 8.78 -3.29
CA GLU A 58 27.53 10.14 -3.48
C GLU A 58 26.59 11.25 -3.00
N HIS A 59 25.27 11.06 -3.17
CA HIS A 59 24.23 12.01 -2.78
C HIS A 59 24.01 12.15 -1.25
N LEU A 60 24.53 11.24 -0.43
CA LEU A 60 24.45 11.30 1.04
C LEU A 60 25.68 11.94 1.70
N LYS A 61 26.74 12.21 0.92
CA LYS A 61 28.00 12.82 1.40
C LYS A 61 27.76 14.11 2.20
N HIS A 62 26.74 14.88 1.83
CA HIS A 62 26.41 16.15 2.50
C HIS A 62 25.92 15.97 3.95
N LEU A 63 25.20 14.88 4.26
CA LEU A 63 24.77 14.60 5.63
C LEU A 63 25.98 14.33 6.54
N TYR A 64 26.96 13.60 6.03
CA TYR A 64 28.17 13.26 6.77
C TYR A 64 29.06 14.49 7.00
N LEU A 65 29.28 15.31 5.97
CA LEU A 65 30.00 16.58 6.11
C LEU A 65 29.33 17.51 7.15
N ALA A 66 27.99 17.55 7.20
CA ALA A 66 27.26 18.32 8.19
C ALA A 66 27.39 17.76 9.62
N GLU A 67 27.49 16.44 9.78
CA GLU A 67 27.72 15.77 11.07
C GLU A 67 29.14 16.01 11.58
N GLU A 68 30.16 15.88 10.72
CA GLU A 68 31.55 16.18 11.03
C GLU A 68 31.74 17.63 11.47
N GLU A 69 31.10 18.60 10.80
CA GLU A 69 31.14 20.00 11.20
C GLU A 69 30.54 20.23 12.60
N LYS A 70 29.43 19.57 12.92
CA LYS A 70 28.79 19.66 14.25
C LYS A 70 29.68 19.05 15.33
N LEU A 71 30.31 17.91 15.06
CA LEU A 71 31.24 17.25 15.99
C LEU A 71 32.51 18.08 16.21
N LYS A 72 33.05 18.70 15.15
CA LYS A 72 34.20 19.60 15.25
C LYS A 72 33.86 20.88 16.03
N LYS A 73 32.64 21.40 15.90
CA LYS A 73 32.13 22.51 16.72
C LYS A 73 31.98 22.11 18.20
N ARG A 74 31.48 20.90 18.49
CA ARG A 74 31.39 20.35 19.86
C ARG A 74 32.75 20.14 20.52
N ARG A 75 33.76 19.66 19.78
CA ARG A 75 35.12 19.47 20.31
C ARG A 75 35.88 20.78 20.54
N ARG A 76 35.42 21.88 19.93
CA ARG A 76 36.00 23.23 20.10
C ARG A 76 35.43 24.01 21.28
N THR A 77 34.47 23.46 22.03
CA THR A 77 34.00 23.99 23.31
C THR A 77 34.48 23.08 24.45
N PRO A 78 35.56 23.42 25.17
CA PRO A 78 35.89 22.77 26.43
C PRO A 78 35.00 23.29 27.57
N ASP A 79 34.53 22.35 28.39
CA ASP A 79 33.99 22.47 29.76
C ASP A 79 32.70 23.27 30.01
N ASP A 80 31.60 22.53 30.20
CA ASP A 80 30.60 22.71 31.27
C ASP A 80 29.30 21.95 30.93
N SER A 81 29.08 20.74 31.45
CA SER A 81 27.70 20.18 31.51
C SER A 81 27.45 18.96 32.41
N VAL A 82 28.42 18.41 33.15
CA VAL A 82 28.23 17.12 33.87
C VAL A 82 27.64 17.26 35.29
N SER A 83 26.78 18.25 35.59
CA SER A 83 26.25 18.44 36.97
C SER A 83 24.72 18.47 37.11
N SER A 84 23.95 18.23 36.05
CA SER A 84 22.50 18.52 36.07
C SER A 84 21.57 17.31 36.23
N GLU A 85 22.06 16.07 36.15
CA GLU A 85 21.19 14.90 36.02
C GLU A 85 20.78 14.24 37.36
N GLU A 86 21.50 14.47 38.46
CA GLU A 86 21.22 13.79 39.74
C GLU A 86 20.19 14.48 40.66
N LYS A 87 19.79 15.73 40.39
CA LYS A 87 18.91 16.50 41.30
C LYS A 87 17.40 16.32 41.09
N LEU A 88 16.96 15.54 40.10
CA LEU A 88 15.54 15.54 39.70
C LEU A 88 14.66 14.42 40.29
N ASN A 89 15.24 13.42 40.96
CA ASN A 89 14.48 12.21 41.37
C ASN A 89 13.99 12.18 42.83
N LYS A 90 14.19 13.23 43.63
CA LYS A 90 13.84 13.25 45.07
C LYS A 90 12.58 14.05 45.43
N ALA A 91 11.90 14.67 44.45
CA ALA A 91 10.82 15.65 44.71
C ALA A 91 9.40 15.20 44.29
N ALA A 92 9.20 13.93 43.91
CA ALA A 92 7.93 13.47 43.32
C ALA A 92 6.89 12.93 44.32
N GLU A 93 7.20 12.84 45.62
CA GLU A 93 6.27 12.40 46.66
C GLU A 93 5.92 13.55 47.62
N SER A 94 5.31 14.62 47.12
CA SER A 94 4.51 15.47 48.01
C SER A 94 3.58 16.38 47.20
N VAL A 95 2.31 16.34 47.60
CA VAL A 95 1.37 17.48 47.61
C VAL A 95 0.56 17.74 46.33
N VAL A 96 -0.71 17.33 46.42
CA VAL A 96 -1.86 17.92 45.71
C VAL A 96 -1.86 19.43 45.97
N THR A 97 -1.43 20.20 44.98
CA THR A 97 -1.59 21.66 44.93
C THR A 97 -2.05 22.03 43.52
N GLN A 98 -2.97 23.00 43.45
CA GLN A 98 -3.51 23.54 42.21
C GLN A 98 -2.37 23.94 41.26
N GLU A 99 -2.11 23.09 40.26
CA GLU A 99 -1.00 23.27 39.34
C GLU A 99 -1.28 24.46 38.43
N LYS A 100 -0.58 25.57 38.66
CA LYS A 100 -0.36 26.58 37.64
C LYS A 100 0.33 25.88 36.48
N PHE A 101 -0.40 25.61 35.39
CA PHE A 101 0.11 24.98 34.18
C PHE A 101 1.42 25.68 33.76
N LYS A 102 2.57 25.09 34.08
CA LYS A 102 3.84 25.51 33.49
C LYS A 102 3.68 25.28 31.99
N ASN A 103 3.75 26.35 31.21
CA ASN A 103 3.59 26.27 29.76
C ASN A 103 4.60 25.25 29.23
N LYS A 104 4.08 24.14 28.69
CA LYS A 104 4.91 23.08 28.08
C LYS A 104 5.82 23.70 27.03
N THR A 105 7.09 23.31 27.05
CA THR A 105 8.05 23.78 26.03
C THR A 105 7.61 23.27 24.66
N SER A 106 7.94 24.00 23.59
CA SER A 106 7.59 23.58 22.22
C SER A 106 8.04 22.15 21.92
N ASN A 107 9.23 21.76 22.38
CA ASN A 107 9.75 20.40 22.22
C ASN A 107 8.92 19.33 22.94
N GLN A 108 8.43 19.64 24.15
CA GLN A 108 7.54 18.75 24.91
C GLN A 108 6.18 18.57 24.21
N LYS A 109 5.61 19.67 23.68
CA LYS A 109 4.37 19.62 22.91
C LYS A 109 4.52 18.75 21.65
N ALA A 110 5.63 18.89 20.93
CA ALA A 110 5.91 18.09 19.75
C ALA A 110 6.01 16.58 20.05
N LYS A 111 6.58 16.19 21.20
CA LYS A 111 6.62 14.78 21.63
C LYS A 111 5.21 14.23 21.91
N GLU A 112 4.38 14.97 22.63
CA GLU A 112 3.00 14.56 22.92
C GLU A 112 2.15 14.45 21.65
N GLU A 113 2.31 15.38 20.71
CA GLU A 113 1.62 15.32 19.41
C GLU A 113 2.05 14.12 18.58
N TYR A 114 3.36 13.80 18.56
CA TYR A 114 3.87 12.62 17.90
C TYR A 114 3.26 11.33 18.45
N GLU A 115 3.17 11.19 19.77
CA GLU A 115 2.56 10.03 20.42
C GLU A 115 1.07 9.91 20.09
N LYS A 116 0.33 11.03 20.08
CA LYS A 116 -1.08 11.06 19.68
C LYS A 116 -1.27 10.62 18.23
N ILE A 117 -0.46 11.13 17.31
CA ILE A 117 -0.49 10.75 15.89
C ILE A 117 -0.14 9.26 15.73
N LYS A 118 0.84 8.76 16.49
CA LYS A 118 1.22 7.34 16.48
C LYS A 118 0.05 6.46 16.94
N ALA A 119 -0.66 6.85 18.00
CA ALA A 119 -1.82 6.14 18.51
C ALA A 119 -3.01 6.18 17.51
N GLU A 120 -3.28 7.34 16.89
CA GLU A 120 -4.33 7.49 15.89
C GLU A 120 -4.06 6.61 14.65
N ARG A 121 -2.82 6.59 14.17
CA ARG A 121 -2.39 5.71 13.07
C ARG A 121 -2.55 4.22 13.42
N ALA A 122 -2.21 3.83 14.66
CA ALA A 122 -2.40 2.45 15.12
C ALA A 122 -3.88 2.05 15.11
N ARG A 123 -4.75 2.88 15.69
CA ARG A 123 -6.22 2.66 15.67
C ARG A 123 -6.77 2.56 14.26
N LYS A 124 -6.34 3.45 13.35
CA LYS A 124 -6.76 3.44 11.95
C LYS A 124 -6.29 2.18 11.21
N LYS A 125 -5.10 1.67 11.54
CA LYS A 125 -4.58 0.42 10.98
C LYS A 125 -5.41 -0.78 11.43
N GLU A 126 -5.71 -0.89 12.72
CA GLU A 126 -6.57 -1.97 13.26
C GLU A 126 -7.96 -1.95 12.63
N GLU A 127 -8.56 -0.77 12.48
CA GLU A 127 -9.87 -0.65 11.85
C GLU A 127 -9.83 -1.06 10.36
N ALA A 128 -8.79 -0.67 9.64
CA ALA A 128 -8.60 -1.07 8.24
C ALA A 128 -8.42 -2.58 8.10
N GLU A 129 -7.69 -3.22 9.03
CA GLU A 129 -7.52 -4.68 9.08
C GLU A 129 -8.86 -5.39 9.33
N LYS A 130 -9.67 -4.91 10.29
CA LYS A 130 -11.01 -5.46 10.53
C LYS A 130 -11.91 -5.33 9.30
N ARG A 131 -11.93 -4.17 8.64
CA ARG A 131 -12.70 -3.97 7.39
C ARG A 131 -12.20 -4.88 6.27
N LYS A 132 -10.88 -5.15 6.19
CA LYS A 132 -10.31 -6.07 5.22
C LYS A 132 -10.77 -7.51 5.50
N GLN A 133 -10.71 -7.97 6.75
CA GLN A 133 -11.19 -9.29 7.15
C GLN A 133 -12.67 -9.48 6.81
N GLN A 134 -13.52 -8.52 7.18
CA GLN A 134 -14.95 -8.57 6.84
C GLN A 134 -15.20 -8.69 5.33
N ARG A 135 -14.45 -7.96 4.50
CA ARG A 135 -14.56 -8.06 3.03
C ARG A 135 -14.13 -9.43 2.53
N GLU A 136 -13.03 -9.97 3.05
CA GLU A 136 -12.53 -11.28 2.66
C GLU A 136 -13.50 -12.41 3.07
N GLU A 137 -14.04 -12.33 4.28
CA GLU A 137 -15.05 -13.26 4.78
C GLU A 137 -16.33 -13.20 3.96
N ALA A 138 -16.85 -12.00 3.67
CA ALA A 138 -18.02 -11.82 2.81
C ALA A 138 -17.79 -12.40 1.41
N GLN A 139 -16.61 -12.19 0.82
CA GLN A 139 -16.26 -12.78 -0.47
C GLN A 139 -16.17 -14.32 -0.40
N ARG A 140 -15.58 -14.87 0.67
CA ARG A 140 -15.50 -16.32 0.87
C ARG A 140 -16.89 -16.93 1.00
N LEU A 141 -17.78 -16.31 1.79
CA LEU A 141 -19.17 -16.75 1.95
C LEU A 141 -19.92 -16.70 0.61
N TYR A 142 -19.80 -15.61 -0.14
CA TYR A 142 -20.40 -15.49 -1.47
C TYR A 142 -19.92 -16.60 -2.42
N LYS A 143 -18.61 -16.85 -2.47
CA LYS A 143 -18.03 -17.90 -3.31
C LYS A 143 -18.52 -19.29 -2.91
N LYS A 144 -18.59 -19.59 -1.61
CA LYS A 144 -19.12 -20.86 -1.10
C LYS A 144 -20.58 -21.06 -1.53
N LYS A 145 -21.46 -20.09 -1.25
CA LYS A 145 -22.87 -20.13 -1.65
C LYS A 145 -23.03 -20.28 -3.18
N LYS A 146 -22.19 -19.58 -3.95
CA LYS A 146 -22.19 -19.69 -5.42
C LYS A 146 -21.81 -21.10 -5.89
N MET A 147 -20.79 -21.71 -5.28
CA MET A 147 -20.36 -23.07 -5.62
C MET A 147 -21.39 -24.13 -5.22
N GLU A 148 -22.03 -23.99 -4.07
CA GLU A 148 -23.10 -24.87 -3.61
C GLU A 148 -24.31 -24.80 -4.55
N ALA A 149 -24.75 -23.59 -4.91
CA ALA A 149 -25.83 -23.39 -5.88
C ALA A 149 -25.47 -24.00 -7.24
N TYR A 150 -24.25 -23.76 -7.73
CA TYR A 150 -23.79 -24.37 -8.98
C TYR A 150 -23.80 -25.89 -8.91
N LYS A 151 -23.33 -26.49 -7.81
CA LYS A 151 -23.32 -27.95 -7.61
C LYS A 151 -24.72 -28.56 -7.66
N ILE A 152 -25.74 -27.86 -7.18
CA ILE A 152 -27.14 -28.32 -7.26
C ILE A 152 -27.65 -28.18 -8.70
N LEU A 153 -27.49 -26.99 -9.29
CA LEU A 153 -28.07 -26.64 -10.59
C LEU A 153 -27.41 -27.36 -11.78
N SER A 154 -26.11 -27.69 -11.67
CA SER A 154 -25.33 -28.36 -12.73
C SER A 154 -25.49 -29.87 -12.77
N LYS A 155 -26.19 -30.48 -11.81
CA LYS A 155 -26.42 -31.93 -11.79
C LYS A 155 -27.24 -32.38 -12.99
N LYS A 156 -26.79 -33.49 -13.59
CA LYS A 156 -27.40 -34.10 -14.76
C LYS A 156 -27.75 -35.57 -14.49
N THR A 157 -28.74 -36.09 -15.19
CA THR A 157 -29.10 -37.51 -15.16
C THR A 157 -28.04 -38.34 -15.91
N LYS A 158 -28.09 -39.67 -15.80
CA LYS A 158 -27.18 -40.58 -16.53
C LYS A 158 -27.19 -40.34 -18.05
N LYS A 159 -28.31 -39.84 -18.59
CA LYS A 159 -28.49 -39.48 -20.01
C LYS A 159 -28.04 -38.05 -20.34
N GLY A 160 -27.45 -37.32 -19.40
CA GLY A 160 -26.95 -35.96 -19.60
C GLY A 160 -27.99 -34.84 -19.54
N GLN A 161 -29.25 -35.17 -19.29
CA GLN A 161 -30.33 -34.18 -19.15
C GLN A 161 -30.23 -33.46 -17.79
N PRO A 162 -30.61 -32.18 -17.70
CA PRO A 162 -30.65 -31.47 -16.42
C PRO A 162 -31.63 -32.13 -15.45
N ASN A 163 -31.27 -32.21 -14.16
CA ASN A 163 -32.17 -32.74 -13.14
C ASN A 163 -33.12 -31.63 -12.65
N LEU A 164 -34.30 -31.54 -13.26
CA LEU A 164 -35.30 -30.51 -12.98
C LEU A 164 -35.79 -30.51 -11.53
N ASN A 165 -35.96 -31.68 -10.91
CA ASN A 165 -36.48 -31.78 -9.54
C ASN A 165 -35.60 -31.00 -8.55
N LEU A 166 -34.27 -31.16 -8.67
CA LEU A 166 -33.31 -30.44 -7.82
C LEU A 166 -33.29 -28.93 -8.09
N GLN A 167 -33.52 -28.51 -9.34
CA GLN A 167 -33.58 -27.10 -9.70
C GLN A 167 -34.84 -26.43 -9.14
N VAL A 168 -35.98 -27.12 -9.24
CA VAL A 168 -37.26 -26.67 -8.70
C VAL A 168 -37.20 -26.57 -7.17
N GLU A 169 -36.66 -27.58 -6.48
CA GLU A 169 -36.47 -27.56 -5.02
C GLU A 169 -35.63 -26.36 -4.57
N PHE A 170 -34.50 -26.11 -5.24
CA PHE A 170 -33.65 -24.96 -4.94
C PHE A 170 -34.35 -23.61 -5.16
N LEU A 171 -35.22 -23.50 -6.17
CA LEU A 171 -36.01 -22.30 -6.43
C LEU A 171 -37.10 -22.11 -5.36
N LEU A 172 -37.80 -23.18 -4.97
CA LEU A 172 -38.80 -23.13 -3.90
C LEU A 172 -38.17 -22.67 -2.58
N GLN A 173 -37.00 -23.20 -2.24
CA GLN A 173 -36.24 -22.79 -1.06
C GLN A 173 -35.91 -21.29 -1.10
N LYS A 174 -35.52 -20.74 -2.25
CA LYS A 174 -35.28 -19.31 -2.41
C LYS A 174 -36.53 -18.46 -2.25
N ILE A 175 -37.68 -18.92 -2.76
CA ILE A 175 -38.94 -18.21 -2.62
C ILE A 175 -39.32 -18.14 -1.13
N GLN A 176 -39.24 -19.26 -0.41
CA GLN A 176 -39.52 -19.33 1.03
C GLN A 176 -38.57 -18.50 1.90
N GLN A 177 -37.32 -18.31 1.47
CA GLN A 177 -36.36 -17.45 2.18
C GLN A 177 -36.55 -15.96 1.92
N ASN A 178 -37.26 -15.62 0.84
CA ASN A 178 -37.53 -14.24 0.43
C ASN A 178 -38.91 -13.74 0.87
N THR A 179 -39.77 -14.64 1.34
CA THR A 179 -41.02 -14.34 2.05
C THR A 179 -40.76 -14.12 3.53
#